data_AF-A0A177MHS2-F1
#
_entry.id   AF-A0A177MHS2-F1
#
_cell.length_a   1.000
_cell.length_b   1.000
_cell.length_c   1.000
_cell.angle_alpha   90.00
_cell.angle_beta   90.00
_cell.angle_gamma   90.00
#
_symmetry.space_group_name_H-M   'P 1'
#
loop_
_entity.id
_entity.type
_entity.pdbx_description
1 polymer ?
#
loop_
_entity_poly.entity_id
_entity_poly.type
_entity_poly.pdbx_seq_one_letter_code
_entity_poly.pdbx_strand_id
1 'polypeptide(L)'
;MYMIEELEALANELPALITAQKTALQMAQQQMTALKDAGLIYANEYWRDDKYMYLNYPTEGDGKRQRRYVGCDPERIQAARDGIQRAQDYDRLLAETRKIESLLLQGKGRLREAVNTLAGKSRW
;
A
#
# COMPACT_ATOMS: atom_id res chain seq x y z
N MET A 1 -37.77 -22.21 -2.45
CA MET A 1 -37.78 -20.76 -2.71
C MET A 1 -36.64 -20.08 -1.96
N TYR A 2 -36.47 -20.36 -0.67
CA TYR A 2 -35.40 -19.86 0.20
C TYR A 2 -33.97 -19.84 -0.39
N MET A 3 -33.52 -20.91 -1.07
CA MET A 3 -32.16 -20.99 -1.65
C MET A 3 -31.92 -20.01 -2.82
N ILE A 4 -32.96 -19.66 -3.59
CA ILE A 4 -32.83 -18.68 -4.69
C ILE A 4 -32.70 -17.27 -4.11
N GLU A 5 -33.54 -16.96 -3.11
CA GLU A 5 -33.53 -15.66 -2.42
C GLU A 5 -32.18 -15.41 -1.71
N GLU A 6 -31.59 -16.42 -1.08
CA GLU A 6 -30.25 -16.32 -0.48
C GLU A 6 -29.15 -16.07 -1.52
N LEU A 7 -29.20 -16.74 -2.68
CA LEU A 7 -28.25 -16.53 -3.77
C LEU A 7 -28.37 -15.12 -4.36
N GLU A 8 -29.59 -14.63 -4.55
CA GLU A 8 -29.86 -13.27 -5.02
C GLU A 8 -29.38 -12.23 -4.01
N ALA A 9 -29.63 -12.42 -2.71
CA ALA A 9 -29.13 -11.55 -1.66
C ALA A 9 -27.60 -11.43 -1.68
N LEU A 10 -26.89 -12.57 -1.73
CA LEU A 10 -25.44 -12.59 -1.83
C LEU A 10 -24.93 -11.89 -3.09
N ALA A 11 -25.57 -12.11 -4.24
CA ALA A 11 -25.19 -11.46 -5.49
C ALA A 11 -25.38 -9.94 -5.43
N ASN A 12 -26.43 -9.48 -4.76
CA ASN A 12 -26.76 -8.06 -4.60
C ASN A 12 -25.79 -7.30 -3.70
N GLU A 13 -25.06 -7.97 -2.80
CA GLU A 13 -24.02 -7.35 -1.98
C GLU A 13 -22.73 -7.05 -2.75
N LEU A 14 -22.44 -7.84 -3.80
CA LEU A 14 -21.17 -7.78 -4.52
C LEU A 14 -20.85 -6.41 -5.14
N PRO A 15 -21.78 -5.70 -5.82
CA PRO A 15 -21.47 -4.41 -6.43
C PRO A 15 -21.01 -3.36 -5.42
N ALA A 16 -21.64 -3.33 -4.24
CA ALA A 16 -21.28 -2.40 -3.17
C ALA A 16 -19.88 -2.70 -2.63
N LEU A 17 -19.58 -3.98 -2.39
CA LEU A 17 -18.26 -4.43 -1.92
C LEU A 17 -17.16 -4.12 -2.94
N ILE A 18 -17.38 -4.43 -4.22
CA ILE A 18 -16.43 -4.13 -5.30
C ILE A 18 -16.19 -2.62 -5.41
N THR A 19 -17.25 -1.81 -5.30
CA THR A 19 -17.16 -0.35 -5.36
C THR A 19 -16.34 0.19 -4.18
N ALA A 20 -16.58 -0.30 -2.97
CA ALA A 20 -15.82 0.08 -1.78
C ALA A 20 -14.31 -0.22 -1.95
N GLN A 21 -13.95 -1.40 -2.44
CA GLN A 21 -12.54 -1.76 -2.70
C GLN A 21 -11.92 -0.89 -3.80
N LYS A 22 -12.67 -0.59 -4.88
CA LYS A 22 -12.21 0.31 -5.95
C LYS A 22 -11.92 1.71 -5.41
N THR A 23 -12.82 2.27 -4.61
CA THR A 23 -12.63 3.59 -3.98
C THR A 23 -11.41 3.59 -3.06
N ALA A 24 -11.25 2.55 -2.22
CA ALA A 24 -10.09 2.42 -1.34
C ALA A 24 -8.76 2.40 -2.13
N LEU A 25 -8.69 1.63 -3.23
CA LEU A 25 -7.51 1.61 -4.11
C LEU A 25 -7.22 2.98 -4.72
N GLN A 26 -8.25 3.69 -5.20
CA GLN A 26 -8.08 5.01 -5.80
C GLN A 26 -7.57 6.03 -4.80
N MET A 27 -8.11 6.04 -3.58
CA MET A 27 -7.67 6.93 -2.50
C MET A 27 -6.24 6.63 -2.08
N ALA A 28 -5.90 5.35 -1.87
CA ALA A 28 -4.54 4.95 -1.52
C ALA A 28 -3.54 5.36 -2.61
N GLN A 29 -3.88 5.16 -3.89
CA GLN A 29 -3.02 5.54 -5.01
C GLN A 29 -2.81 7.06 -5.07
N GLN A 30 -3.85 7.87 -4.84
CA GLN A 30 -3.73 9.33 -4.80
C GLN A 30 -2.81 9.79 -3.66
N GLN A 31 -2.98 9.22 -2.47
CA GLN A 31 -2.15 9.52 -1.31
C GLN A 31 -0.68 9.11 -1.55
N MET A 32 -0.45 7.92 -2.10
CA MET A 32 0.89 7.44 -2.45
C MET A 32 1.58 8.37 -3.46
N THR A 33 0.86 8.86 -4.47
CA THR A 33 1.39 9.84 -5.43
C THR A 33 1.77 11.13 -4.71
N ALA A 34 0.89 11.68 -3.86
CA ALA A 34 1.17 12.91 -3.11
C ALA A 34 2.40 12.77 -2.19
N LEU A 35 2.53 11.63 -1.49
CA LEU A 35 3.69 11.34 -0.65
C LEU A 35 4.98 11.28 -1.47
N LYS A 36 4.93 10.63 -2.64
CA LYS A 36 6.06 10.53 -3.56
C LYS A 36 6.49 11.89 -4.10
N ASP A 37 5.53 12.72 -4.50
CA ASP A 37 5.77 14.07 -5.03
C ASP A 37 6.35 15.00 -3.96
N ALA A 38 5.93 14.84 -2.70
CA ALA A 38 6.50 15.54 -1.55
C ALA A 38 7.93 15.04 -1.16
N GLY A 39 8.42 13.99 -1.80
CA GLY A 39 9.76 13.44 -1.62
C GLY A 39 9.85 12.46 -0.47
N LEU A 40 10.26 11.23 -0.78
CA LEU A 40 10.47 10.13 0.18
C LEU A 40 11.95 10.04 0.56
N ILE A 41 12.24 9.76 1.84
CA ILE A 41 13.59 9.49 2.33
C ILE A 41 13.65 8.10 2.94
N TYR A 42 14.26 7.17 2.21
CA TYR A 42 14.54 5.83 2.70
C TYR A 42 15.92 5.78 3.37
N ALA A 43 16.03 6.32 4.58
CA ALA A 43 17.25 6.34 5.36
C ALA A 43 16.97 6.26 6.86
N ASN A 44 17.98 5.85 7.62
CA ASN A 44 17.95 5.91 9.08
C ASN A 44 18.69 7.15 9.59
N GLU A 45 18.18 7.72 10.69
CA GLU A 45 18.89 8.79 11.41
C GLU A 45 20.18 8.26 12.03
N TYR A 46 21.23 9.06 11.95
CA TYR A 46 22.48 8.85 12.67
C TYR A 46 22.99 10.16 13.23
N TRP A 47 23.27 10.18 14.52
CA TRP A 47 23.78 11.35 15.22
C TRP A 47 25.26 11.19 15.49
N ARG A 48 26.04 12.17 15.05
CA ARG A 48 27.46 12.26 15.35
C ARG A 48 27.65 13.23 16.52
N ASP A 49 28.30 12.73 17.57
CA ASP A 49 28.65 13.47 18.78
C ASP A 49 27.42 14.18 19.41
N ASP A 50 26.23 13.59 19.26
CA ASP A 50 24.92 14.14 19.64
C ASP A 50 24.63 15.57 19.13
N LYS A 51 25.38 16.01 18.11
CA LYS A 51 25.38 17.39 17.63
C LYS A 51 24.93 17.50 16.18
N TYR A 52 25.28 16.53 15.35
CA TYR A 52 25.05 16.62 13.92
C TYR A 52 24.31 15.38 13.40
N MET A 53 23.18 15.61 12.74
CA MET A 53 22.40 14.55 12.11
C MET A 53 22.91 14.23 10.70
N TYR A 54 22.96 12.94 10.42
CA TYR A 54 23.19 12.35 9.11
C TYR A 54 22.05 11.39 8.78
N LEU A 55 21.79 11.24 7.48
CA LEU A 55 20.95 10.19 6.93
C LEU A 55 21.85 9.05 6.43
N ASN A 56 21.67 7.87 6.99
CA ASN A 56 22.32 6.65 6.55
C ASN A 56 21.37 5.87 5.64
N TYR A 57 21.65 5.87 4.35
CA TYR A 57 20.89 5.10 3.38
C TYR A 57 21.27 3.61 3.45
N PRO A 58 20.35 2.71 3.10
CA PRO A 58 20.66 1.29 2.90
C PRO A 58 21.83 1.13 1.93
N THR A 59 22.60 0.06 2.13
CA THR A 59 23.69 -0.28 1.22
C THR A 59 23.12 -0.76 -0.11
N GLU A 60 23.44 -0.08 -1.21
CA GLU A 60 23.09 -0.53 -2.56
C GLU A 60 24.03 -1.66 -3.02
N GLY A 61 23.71 -2.32 -4.14
CA GLY A 61 24.39 -3.53 -4.62
C GLY A 61 25.90 -3.40 -4.89
N ASP A 62 26.45 -2.18 -4.88
CA ASP A 62 27.89 -1.92 -5.00
C ASP A 62 28.64 -1.93 -3.63
N GLY A 63 27.92 -2.15 -2.53
CA GLY A 63 28.47 -2.24 -1.18
C GLY A 63 28.76 -0.89 -0.53
N LYS A 64 28.51 0.24 -1.19
CA LYS A 64 28.81 1.57 -0.64
C LYS A 64 27.62 2.11 0.16
N ARG A 65 27.84 2.32 1.46
CA ARG A 65 26.88 3.04 2.30
C ARG A 65 26.92 4.53 1.97
N GLN A 66 25.84 5.05 1.40
CA GLN A 66 25.68 6.49 1.24
C GLN A 66 25.25 7.12 2.57
N ARG A 67 26.02 8.11 3.01
CA ARG A 67 25.67 8.98 4.15
C ARG A 67 25.46 10.40 3.65
N ARG A 68 24.37 11.05 4.06
CA ARG A 68 24.10 12.46 3.74
C ARG A 68 24.12 13.29 5.02
N TYR A 69 24.94 14.32 5.04
CA TYR A 69 24.96 15.28 6.16
C TYR A 69 23.73 16.18 6.11
N VAL A 70 23.01 16.27 7.24
CA VAL A 70 21.88 17.21 7.43
C VAL A 70 22.31 18.37 8.31
N GLY A 71 23.12 18.09 9.34
CA GLY A 71 23.65 19.10 10.27
C GLY A 71 22.85 19.20 11.55
N CYS A 72 22.88 20.36 12.18
CA CYS A 72 22.24 20.64 13.47
C CYS A 72 21.08 21.63 13.37
N ASP A 73 20.73 22.04 12.15
CA ASP A 73 19.64 22.98 11.90
C ASP A 73 18.28 22.29 12.14
N PRO A 74 17.44 22.78 13.06
CA PRO A 74 16.18 22.13 13.41
C PRO A 74 15.21 21.96 12.24
N GLU A 75 15.14 22.94 11.33
CA GLU A 75 14.24 22.89 10.18
C GLU A 75 14.69 21.81 9.19
N ARG A 76 15.99 21.73 8.91
CA ARG A 76 16.55 20.69 8.04
C ARG A 76 16.42 19.29 8.64
N ILE A 77 16.57 19.18 9.97
CA ILE A 77 16.34 17.92 10.69
C ILE A 77 14.87 17.50 10.57
N GLN A 78 13.95 18.43 10.81
CA GLN A 78 12.52 18.13 10.73
C GLN A 78 12.11 17.76 9.30
N ALA A 79 12.56 18.49 8.29
CA ALA A 79 12.27 18.16 6.88
C ALA A 79 12.77 16.76 6.50
N ALA A 80 13.92 16.34 7.02
CA ALA A 80 14.44 15.00 6.80
C ALA A 80 13.60 13.92 7.51
N ARG A 81 13.18 14.18 8.75
CA ARG A 81 12.24 13.32 9.50
C ARG A 81 10.90 13.17 8.79
N ASP A 82 10.35 14.26 8.31
CA ASP A 82 9.09 14.24 7.56
C ASP A 82 9.25 13.39 6.29
N GLY A 83 10.39 13.47 5.60
CA GLY A 83 10.68 12.61 4.45
C GLY A 83 10.77 11.13 4.79
N ILE A 84 11.33 10.78 5.96
CA ILE A 84 11.37 9.40 6.47
C ILE A 84 9.95 8.92 6.80
N GLN A 85 9.18 9.74 7.50
CA GLN A 85 7.80 9.42 7.86
C GLN A 85 6.94 9.20 6.60
N ARG A 86 7.08 10.06 5.58
CA ARG A 86 6.39 9.89 4.30
C ARG A 86 6.75 8.56 3.62
N ALA A 87 8.01 8.14 3.69
CA ALA A 87 8.45 6.85 3.14
C ALA A 87 7.78 5.67 3.87
N GLN A 88 7.68 5.74 5.20
CA GLN A 88 6.98 4.73 5.99
C GLN A 88 5.49 4.68 5.68
N ASP A 89 4.85 5.85 5.56
CA ASP A 89 3.44 5.95 5.20
C ASP A 89 3.17 5.41 3.79
N TYR A 90 4.07 5.70 2.85
CA TYR A 90 4.01 5.16 1.49
C TYR A 90 4.09 3.62 1.50
N ASP A 91 5.04 3.04 2.23
CA ASP A 91 5.21 1.58 2.30
C ASP A 91 4.00 0.90 2.96
N ARG A 92 3.41 1.52 3.98
CA ARG A 92 2.16 1.04 4.59
C ARG A 92 1.02 1.03 3.58
N LEU A 93 0.80 2.15 2.88
CA LEU A 93 -0.25 2.24 1.85
C LEU A 93 -0.03 1.24 0.70
N LEU A 94 1.22 1.04 0.29
CA LEU A 94 1.57 0.03 -0.71
C LEU A 94 1.22 -1.39 -0.24
N ALA A 95 1.52 -1.71 1.03
CA ALA A 95 1.17 -3.00 1.60
C ALA A 95 -0.36 -3.20 1.70
N GLU A 96 -1.11 -2.16 2.06
CA GLU A 96 -2.58 -2.20 2.10
C GLU A 96 -3.17 -2.38 0.70
N THR A 97 -2.66 -1.65 -0.30
CA THR A 97 -3.06 -1.77 -1.71
C THR A 97 -2.89 -3.20 -2.20
N ARG A 98 -1.72 -3.82 -1.93
CA ARG A 98 -1.44 -5.22 -2.28
C ARG A 98 -2.41 -6.21 -1.62
N LYS A 99 -2.82 -5.95 -0.37
CA LYS A 99 -3.83 -6.78 0.32
C LYS A 99 -5.18 -6.68 -0.39
N ILE A 100 -5.63 -5.48 -0.74
CA ILE A 100 -6.90 -5.27 -1.45
C ILE A 100 -6.86 -5.95 -2.83
N GLU A 101 -5.78 -5.79 -3.58
CA GLU A 101 -5.60 -6.46 -4.88
C GLU A 101 -5.66 -7.99 -4.76
N SER A 102 -5.01 -8.56 -3.74
CA SER A 102 -5.08 -9.99 -3.46
C SER A 102 -6.51 -10.46 -3.17
N LEU A 103 -7.25 -9.71 -2.34
CA LEU A 103 -8.66 -10.01 -2.04
C LEU A 103 -9.54 -9.96 -3.30
N LEU A 104 -9.36 -8.94 -4.13
CA LEU A 104 -10.09 -8.80 -5.39
C LEU A 104 -9.76 -9.93 -6.37
N LEU A 105 -8.50 -10.35 -6.45
CA LEU A 105 -8.09 -11.47 -7.29
C LEU A 105 -8.72 -12.79 -6.84
N GLN A 106 -8.72 -13.06 -5.53
CA GLN A 106 -9.38 -14.23 -4.95
C GLN A 106 -10.89 -14.19 -5.17
N GLY A 107 -11.53 -13.04 -4.91
CA GLY A 107 -12.95 -12.82 -5.14
C GLY A 107 -13.35 -13.04 -6.59
N LYS A 108 -12.57 -12.52 -7.55
CA LYS A 108 -12.75 -12.76 -8.99
C LYS A 108 -12.72 -14.25 -9.33
N GLY A 109 -11.79 -15.01 -8.75
CA GLY A 109 -11.70 -16.47 -8.94
C GLY A 109 -12.98 -17.17 -8.49
N ARG A 110 -13.41 -16.91 -7.24
CA ARG A 110 -14.62 -17.50 -6.65
C ARG A 110 -15.90 -17.13 -7.40
N LEU A 111 -16.03 -15.87 -7.84
CA LEU A 111 -17.18 -15.45 -8.65
C LEU A 111 -17.22 -16.17 -10.00
N ARG A 112 -16.06 -16.38 -10.62
CA ARG A 112 -15.98 -17.14 -11.87
C ARG A 112 -16.40 -18.60 -11.68
N GLU A 113 -16.00 -19.22 -10.58
CA GLU A 113 -16.44 -20.56 -10.20
C GLU A 113 -17.95 -20.61 -9.98
N ALA A 114 -18.52 -19.67 -9.22
CA ALA A 114 -19.96 -19.58 -8.99
C ALA A 114 -20.75 -19.45 -10.31
N VAL A 115 -20.29 -18.57 -11.21
CA VAL A 115 -20.87 -18.41 -12.55
C VAL A 115 -20.79 -19.72 -13.36
N ASN A 116 -19.66 -20.41 -13.33
CA ASN A 116 -19.50 -21.68 -14.05
C ASN A 116 -20.41 -22.78 -13.49
N THR A 117 -20.55 -22.86 -12.17
CA THR A 117 -21.42 -23.82 -11.49
C THR A 117 -22.89 -23.58 -11.85
N LEU A 118 -23.37 -22.33 -11.73
CA LEU A 118 -24.76 -21.98 -12.08
C LEU A 118 -25.06 -22.13 -13.57
N ALA A 119 -24.06 -21.95 -14.44
CA ALA A 119 -24.18 -22.18 -15.88
C ALA A 119 -24.08 -23.67 -16.29
N GLY A 120 -23.91 -24.60 -15.34
CA GLY A 120 -23.73 -26.04 -15.63
C GLY A 120 -22.41 -26.37 -16.36
N LYS A 121 -21.43 -25.46 -16.34
CA LYS A 121 -20.13 -25.61 -17.02
C LYS A 121 -19.04 -26.18 -16.11
N SER A 122 -19.33 -26.31 -14.80
CA SER A 122 -18.43 -26.95 -13.85
C SER A 122 -18.50 -28.47 -14.01
N ARG A 123 -17.37 -29.11 -14.32
CA ARG A 123 -17.23 -30.58 -14.32
C ARG A 123 -16.77 -31.01 -12.92
N TRP A 124 -17.47 -31.98 -12.35
CA TRP A 124 -17.09 -32.68 -11.11
C TRP A 124 -15.76 -33.40 -11.25
#